data_AF-A0A7S1FBV7-F1
#
_entry.id   AF-A0A7S1FBV7-F1
#
_cell.length_a   1.000
_cell.length_b   1.000
_cell.length_c   1.000
_cell.angle_alpha   90.00
_cell.angle_beta   90.00
_cell.angle_gamma   90.00
#
_symmetry.space_group_name_H-M   'P 1'
#
loop_
_entity.id
_entity.type
_entity.pdbx_description
1 polymer ?
#
loop_
_entity_poly.entity_id
_entity_poly.type
_entity_poly.pdbx_seq_one_letter_code
_entity_poly.pdbx_strand_id
1 'polypeptide(L)'
;SPHFTVACSSSVCLEPKAEHPFQVRFHPVEGGDFNMPVRIHTLHNNFEDTHIKFIGSGFVDDVCWDLKGAQRSKNEASSSLGFDEVYLGEVPVGTEKCATVFVENMSKQTMRFQFPETMPAP
;
A
#
# COMPACT_ATOMS: atom_id res chain seq x y z
N SER A 1 -13.70 -2.90 1.66
CA SER A 1 -12.78 -3.64 0.77
C SER A 1 -11.38 -3.51 1.35
N PRO A 2 -10.57 -4.58 1.47
CA PRO A 2 -9.22 -4.46 2.02
C PRO A 2 -8.26 -3.67 1.12
N HIS A 3 -8.60 -3.44 -0.16
CA HIS A 3 -7.74 -2.72 -1.12
C HIS A 3 -8.04 -1.22 -1.23
N PHE A 4 -9.15 -0.76 -0.64
CA PHE A 4 -9.56 0.65 -0.71
C PHE A 4 -9.94 1.15 0.68
N THR A 5 -9.41 2.31 1.06
CA THR A 5 -9.82 3.03 2.26
C THR A 5 -10.39 4.38 1.86
N VAL A 6 -11.62 4.66 2.29
CA VAL A 6 -12.23 5.99 2.17
C VAL A 6 -12.07 6.71 3.50
N ALA A 7 -11.29 7.78 3.51
CA ALA A 7 -11.15 8.65 4.67
C ALA A 7 -12.19 9.78 4.56
N CYS A 8 -13.37 9.50 5.10
CA CYS A 8 -14.48 10.43 5.21
C CYS A 8 -15.31 10.10 6.46
N SER A 9 -15.98 11.09 7.05
CA SER A 9 -17.00 10.86 8.06
C SER A 9 -18.20 10.13 7.44
N SER A 10 -18.90 9.31 8.22
CA SER A 10 -20.09 8.59 7.74
C SER A 10 -21.25 9.50 7.32
N SER A 11 -21.22 10.76 7.76
CA SER A 11 -22.16 11.80 7.40
C SER A 11 -21.45 13.16 7.37
N VAL A 12 -21.82 14.00 6.42
CA VAL A 12 -21.29 15.36 6.29
C VAL A 12 -22.47 16.31 6.06
N CYS A 13 -22.52 17.42 6.80
CA CYS A 13 -23.46 18.50 6.55
C CYS A 13 -22.81 19.51 5.61
N LEU A 14 -23.48 19.86 4.51
CA LEU A 14 -22.99 20.81 3.52
C LEU A 14 -23.96 21.99 3.44
N GLU A 15 -23.39 23.20 3.51
CA GLU A 15 -24.13 24.41 3.19
C GLU A 15 -24.45 24.45 1.68
N PRO A 16 -25.48 25.20 1.25
CA PRO A 16 -25.79 25.34 -0.17
C PRO A 16 -24.57 25.79 -0.99
N LYS A 17 -24.26 25.04 -2.05
CA LYS A 17 -23.10 25.24 -2.95
C LYS A 17 -21.72 24.99 -2.31
N ALA A 18 -21.67 24.44 -1.10
CA ALA A 18 -20.41 24.01 -0.51
C ALA A 18 -19.92 22.69 -1.12
N GLU A 19 -18.61 22.51 -1.12
CA GLU A 19 -17.95 21.28 -1.56
C GLU A 19 -17.23 20.63 -0.37
N HIS A 20 -17.19 19.30 -0.36
CA HIS A 20 -16.45 18.55 0.66
C HIS A 20 -15.60 17.45 0.02
N PRO A 21 -14.29 17.66 -0.10
CA PRO A 21 -13.39 16.64 -0.60
C PRO A 21 -13.19 15.55 0.45
N PHE A 22 -13.11 14.30 -0.01
CA PHE A 22 -12.68 13.18 0.82
C PHE A 22 -11.55 12.42 0.13
N GLN A 23 -10.72 11.74 0.91
CA GLN A 23 -9.59 11.00 0.37
C GLN A 23 -9.93 9.53 0.18
N VAL A 24 -9.49 8.99 -0.96
CA VAL A 24 -9.55 7.55 -1.23
C VAL A 24 -8.13 7.07 -1.40
N ARG A 25 -7.76 6.05 -0.64
CA ARG A 25 -6.48 5.37 -0.77
C ARG A 25 -6.71 4.00 -1.39
N PHE A 26 -6.05 3.75 -2.51
CA PHE A 26 -5.94 2.42 -3.11
C PHE A 26 -4.61 1.79 -2.65
N HIS A 27 -4.69 0.61 -2.05
CA HIS A 27 -3.56 -0.15 -1.51
C HIS A 27 -3.81 -1.64 -1.76
N PRO A 28 -3.64 -2.11 -3.00
CA PRO A 28 -3.90 -3.51 -3.34
C PRO A 28 -2.91 -4.42 -2.60
N VAL A 29 -3.45 -5.41 -1.86
CA VAL A 29 -2.64 -6.41 -1.15
C VAL A 29 -2.24 -7.60 -2.03
N GLU A 30 -2.84 -7.72 -3.21
CA GLU A 30 -2.55 -8.78 -4.20
C GLU A 30 -2.74 -8.23 -5.61
N GLY A 31 -2.27 -8.99 -6.61
CA GLY A 31 -2.42 -8.65 -8.01
C GLY A 31 -3.84 -8.94 -8.50
N GLY A 32 -4.39 -8.06 -9.34
CA GLY A 32 -5.71 -8.25 -9.94
C GLY A 32 -6.52 -6.95 -10.06
N ASP A 33 -7.72 -7.07 -10.62
CA ASP A 33 -8.65 -5.97 -10.78
C ASP A 33 -9.61 -5.88 -9.59
N PHE A 34 -9.59 -4.74 -8.91
CA PHE A 34 -10.42 -4.48 -7.75
C PHE A 34 -11.46 -3.42 -8.06
N ASN A 35 -12.65 -3.62 -7.49
CA ASN A 35 -13.69 -2.63 -7.52
C ASN A 35 -14.33 -2.45 -6.15
N MET A 36 -14.71 -1.22 -5.83
CA MET A 36 -15.45 -0.89 -4.62
C MET A 36 -16.60 0.06 -4.96
N PRO A 37 -17.86 -0.38 -4.86
CA PRO A 37 -18.99 0.53 -4.95
C PRO A 37 -19.09 1.38 -3.68
N VAL A 38 -19.33 2.67 -3.85
CA VAL A 38 -19.65 3.61 -2.77
C VAL A 38 -20.99 4.25 -3.08
N ARG A 39 -21.86 4.25 -2.07
CA ARG A 39 -23.17 4.88 -2.15
C ARG A 39 -23.13 6.15 -1.31
N ILE A 40 -23.51 7.26 -1.93
CA ILE A 40 -23.71 8.54 -1.27
C ILE A 40 -25.22 8.72 -1.17
N HIS A 41 -25.71 8.83 0.07
CA HIS A 41 -27.12 9.04 0.34
C HIS A 41 -27.34 10.48 0.77
N THR A 42 -28.30 11.15 0.13
CA THR A 42 -28.69 12.51 0.52
C THR A 42 -29.89 12.42 1.46
N LEU A 43 -29.70 12.89 2.70
CA LEU A 43 -30.74 12.83 3.72
C LEU A 43 -31.99 13.58 3.25
N HIS A 44 -33.15 12.93 3.34
CA HIS A 44 -34.45 13.45 2.89
C HIS A 44 -34.59 13.71 1.38
N ASN A 45 -33.63 13.28 0.56
CA ASN A 45 -33.73 13.40 -0.89
C ASN A 45 -33.10 12.21 -1.62
N ASN A 46 -33.83 11.11 -1.68
CA ASN A 46 -33.38 9.88 -2.34
C ASN A 46 -33.21 10.03 -3.87
N PHE A 47 -33.70 11.12 -4.48
CA PHE A 47 -33.49 11.39 -5.91
C PHE A 47 -32.06 11.83 -6.23
N GLU A 48 -31.31 12.26 -5.22
CA GLU A 48 -29.90 12.68 -5.34
C GLU A 48 -28.91 11.59 -4.90
N ASP A 49 -29.42 10.42 -4.48
CA ASP A 49 -28.59 9.28 -4.14
C ASP A 49 -27.71 8.90 -5.32
N THR A 50 -26.40 8.90 -5.09
CA THR A 50 -25.41 8.70 -6.13
C THR A 50 -24.56 7.48 -5.84
N HIS A 51 -24.25 6.74 -6.90
CA HIS A 51 -23.37 5.58 -6.83
C HIS A 51 -22.07 5.87 -7.56
N ILE A 52 -20.96 5.81 -6.83
CA ILE A 52 -19.61 5.92 -7.37
C ILE A 52 -19.00 4.53 -7.35
N LYS A 53 -18.25 4.17 -8.37
CA LYS A 53 -17.48 2.92 -8.40
C LYS A 53 -16.00 3.26 -8.49
N PHE A 54 -15.25 2.89 -7.46
CA PHE A 54 -13.79 2.92 -7.53
C PHE A 54 -13.31 1.66 -8.23
N ILE A 55 -12.36 1.83 -9.15
CA ILE A 55 -11.73 0.77 -9.92
C ILE A 55 -10.23 0.98 -9.81
N GLY A 56 -9.49 -0.09 -9.55
CA GLY A 56 -8.04 -0.06 -9.47
C GLY A 56 -7.47 -1.44 -9.75
N SER A 57 -6.34 -1.48 -10.43
CA SER A 57 -5.63 -2.72 -10.74
C SER A 57 -4.36 -2.78 -9.90
N GLY A 58 -4.23 -3.83 -9.09
CA GLY A 58 -3.01 -4.17 -8.39
C GLY A 58 -2.10 -4.99 -9.30
N PHE A 59 -0.82 -4.65 -9.31
CA PHE A 59 0.21 -5.42 -10.00
C PHE A 59 1.08 -6.08 -8.93
N VAL A 60 1.41 -7.35 -9.17
CA VAL A 60 2.38 -8.09 -8.38
C VAL A 60 3.41 -8.59 -9.38
N ASP A 61 4.67 -8.28 -9.13
CA ASP A 61 5.76 -8.84 -9.90
C ASP A 61 5.85 -10.35 -9.65
N ASP A 62 6.23 -11.10 -10.68
CA ASP A 62 6.40 -12.56 -10.58
C ASP A 62 7.39 -12.96 -9.47
N VAL A 63 8.37 -12.09 -9.20
CA VAL A 63 9.30 -12.20 -8.09
C VAL A 63 9.34 -10.86 -7.38
N CYS A 64 9.03 -10.85 -6.09
CA CYS A 64 9.07 -9.64 -5.27
C CYS A 64 9.75 -9.89 -3.92
N TRP A 65 10.24 -8.80 -3.33
CA TRP A 65 10.77 -8.81 -1.97
C TRP A 65 9.62 -8.65 -0.98
N ASP A 66 9.39 -9.64 -0.11
CA ASP A 66 8.53 -9.45 1.04
C ASP A 66 9.32 -8.82 2.19
N LEU A 67 9.08 -7.51 2.36
CA LEU A 67 9.67 -6.67 3.40
C LEU A 67 8.75 -6.50 4.63
N LYS A 68 7.63 -7.22 4.74
CA LYS A 68 6.69 -7.11 5.88
C LYS A 68 7.36 -7.40 7.23
N GLY A 69 8.45 -8.18 7.23
CA GLY A 69 9.26 -8.47 8.42
C GLY A 69 10.39 -7.48 8.70
N ALA A 70 10.75 -6.62 7.74
CA ALA A 70 11.80 -5.63 7.91
C ALA A 70 11.27 -4.48 8.79
N GLN A 71 11.76 -4.38 10.02
CA GLN A 71 11.34 -3.32 10.95
C GLN A 71 11.72 -1.94 10.40
N ARG A 72 10.72 -1.18 9.92
CA ARG A 72 10.87 0.26 9.69
C ARG A 72 10.98 0.93 11.05
N SER A 73 12.12 1.57 11.34
CA SER A 73 12.31 2.33 12.56
C SER A 73 11.28 3.46 12.62
N LYS A 74 10.51 3.54 13.71
CA LYS A 74 9.46 4.56 13.91
C LYS A 74 9.96 6.01 13.92
N ASN A 75 11.27 6.23 14.01
CA ASN A 75 11.88 7.54 14.24
C ASN A 75 12.42 8.23 12.98
N GLU A 76 12.40 7.58 11.82
CA GLU A 76 12.84 8.23 10.59
C GLU A 76 11.66 8.70 9.78
N ALA A 77 11.50 10.02 9.77
CA ALA A 77 10.46 10.75 9.07
C ALA A 77 10.51 10.42 7.58
N SER A 78 9.46 9.76 7.10
CA SER A 78 8.84 10.01 5.79
C SER A 78 9.77 10.18 4.58
N SER A 79 10.86 9.42 4.48
CA SER A 79 11.45 9.18 3.17
C SER A 79 10.59 8.12 2.50
N SER A 80 10.14 8.45 1.29
CA SER A 80 9.50 7.56 0.34
C SER A 80 10.47 6.45 -0.05
N LEU A 81 10.77 5.54 0.87
CA LEU A 81 11.56 4.36 0.58
C LEU A 81 10.80 3.56 -0.45
N GLY A 82 11.48 3.19 -1.53
CA GLY A 82 10.95 2.32 -2.56
C GLY A 82 10.46 1.00 -1.95
N PHE A 83 9.54 0.31 -2.63
CA PHE A 83 9.11 -1.02 -2.19
C PHE A 83 10.27 -2.05 -2.19
N ASP A 84 11.40 -1.70 -2.81
CA ASP A 84 12.61 -2.53 -2.96
C ASP A 84 13.79 -2.07 -2.09
N GLU A 85 13.56 -1.28 -1.05
CA GLU A 85 14.62 -0.72 -0.21
C GLU A 85 14.58 -1.26 1.23
N VAL A 86 15.72 -1.77 1.72
CA VAL A 86 15.90 -2.21 3.11
C VAL A 86 16.71 -1.17 3.86
N TYR A 87 16.09 -0.53 4.84
CA TYR A 87 16.77 0.46 5.68
C TYR A 87 17.13 -0.13 7.04
N LEU A 88 18.43 -0.27 7.31
CA LEU A 88 18.93 -0.78 8.59
C LEU A 88 19.03 0.29 9.68
N GLY A 89 18.90 1.58 9.36
CA GLY A 89 19.11 2.66 10.33
C GLY A 89 20.55 2.80 10.82
N GLU A 90 20.74 3.65 11.83
CA GLU A 90 22.04 3.83 12.47
C GLU A 90 22.49 2.54 13.17
N VAL A 91 23.74 2.14 12.90
CA VAL A 91 24.41 1.00 13.55
C VAL A 91 25.61 1.52 14.34
N PRO A 92 25.59 1.44 15.69
CA PRO A 92 26.72 1.86 16.51
C PRO A 92 28.02 1.11 16.19
N VAL A 93 29.15 1.79 16.36
CA VAL A 93 30.48 1.20 16.13
C VAL A 93 30.67 -0.02 17.04
N GLY A 94 31.08 -1.14 16.43
CA GLY A 94 31.32 -2.40 17.14
C GLY A 94 30.07 -3.24 17.39
N THR A 95 28.91 -2.86 16.83
CA THR A 95 27.68 -3.65 16.88
C THR A 95 27.30 -4.17 15.50
N GLU A 96 26.56 -5.27 15.48
CA GLU A 96 26.01 -5.86 14.25
C GLU A 96 24.48 -5.73 14.26
N LYS A 97 23.91 -5.47 13.09
CA LYS A 97 22.46 -5.43 12.89
C LYS A 97 22.11 -6.28 11.67
N CYS A 98 21.18 -7.20 11.87
CA CYS A 98 20.69 -8.09 10.83
C CYS A 98 19.27 -7.70 10.43
N ALA A 99 18.97 -7.74 9.14
CA ALA A 99 17.60 -7.77 8.63
C ALA A 99 17.37 -9.06 7.86
N THR A 100 16.17 -9.60 7.98
CA THR A 100 15.73 -10.73 7.20
C THR A 100 14.76 -10.24 6.15
N VAL A 101 15.06 -10.55 4.90
CA VAL A 101 14.18 -10.32 3.76
C VAL A 101 13.80 -11.66 3.15
N PHE A 102 12.59 -11.74 2.63
CA PHE A 102 12.10 -12.92 1.93
C PHE A 102 11.95 -12.59 0.44
N VAL A 103 12.41 -13.49 -0.43
CA VAL A 103 12.08 -13.44 -1.86
C VAL A 103 10.90 -14.37 -2.08
N GLU A 104 9.80 -13.84 -2.57
CA GLU A 104 8.62 -14.62 -2.90
C GLU A 104 8.51 -14.78 -4.42
N ASN A 105 8.36 -16.01 -4.87
CA ASN A 105 7.92 -16.30 -6.24
C ASN A 105 6.39 -16.32 -6.25
N MET A 106 5.80 -15.24 -6.75
CA MET A 106 4.36 -15.07 -6.88
C MET A 106 3.83 -15.59 -8.23
N SER A 107 4.72 -16.08 -9.10
CA SER A 107 4.36 -16.66 -10.39
C SER A 107 3.77 -18.07 -10.25
N LYS A 108 3.10 -18.52 -11.31
CA LYS A 108 2.59 -19.90 -11.42
C LYS A 108 3.66 -20.93 -11.77
N GLN A 109 4.88 -20.48 -12.06
CA GLN A 109 5.98 -21.34 -12.53
C GLN A 109 7.04 -21.46 -11.45
N THR A 110 7.73 -22.58 -11.38
CA THR A 110 8.88 -22.72 -10.48
C THR A 110 10.05 -21.92 -11.02
N MET A 111 10.50 -20.91 -10.26
CA MET A 111 11.67 -20.10 -10.60
C MET A 111 12.89 -20.51 -9.76
N ARG A 112 14.08 -20.44 -10.36
CA ARG A 112 15.35 -20.61 -9.66
C ARG A 112 15.97 -19.25 -9.42
N PHE A 113 16.22 -18.92 -8.15
CA PHE A 113 16.91 -17.70 -7.78
C PHE A 113 18.42 -17.88 -7.88
N GLN A 114 19.12 -16.89 -8.41
CA GLN A 114 20.57 -16.82 -8.43
C GLN A 114 20.99 -15.47 -7.85
N PHE A 115 21.72 -15.51 -6.76
CA PHE A 115 22.39 -14.34 -6.20
C PHE A 115 23.82 -14.25 -6.76
N PRO A 116 24.37 -13.04 -6.90
CA PRO A 116 25.79 -12.90 -7.22
C PRO A 116 26.63 -13.54 -6.11
N GLU A 117 27.70 -14.25 -6.48
CA GLU A 117 28.61 -14.92 -5.52
C GLU A 117 29.30 -13.92 -4.58
N THR A 118 29.47 -12.69 -5.05
CA THR A 118 29.99 -11.56 -4.30
C THR A 118 28.94 -10.47 -4.23
N MET A 119 28.51 -10.16 -3.02
CA MET A 119 27.76 -8.94 -2.77
C MET A 119 28.71 -7.74 -2.96
N PRO A 120 28.27 -6.65 -3.60
CA PRO A 120 29.07 -5.43 -3.65
C PRO A 120 29.36 -4.96 -2.22
N ALA A 121 30.56 -4.42 -2.01
CA ALA A 121 30.89 -3.77 -0.75
C ALA A 121 29.88 -2.63 -0.49
N PRO A 122 29.45 -2.43 0.76
CA PRO A 122 28.56 -1.33 1.14
C PRO A 122 29.17 0.04 0.84
#